data_AF-A0A7Y3M4K0-F1
#
_entry.id   AF-A0A7Y3M4K0-F1
#
_cell.length_a   1.000
_cell.length_b   1.000
_cell.length_c   1.000
_cell.angle_alpha   90.00
_cell.angle_beta   90.00
_cell.angle_gamma   90.00
#
_symmetry.space_group_name_H-M   'P 1'
#
loop_
_entity.id
_entity.type
_entity.pdbx_description
1 polymer ?
#
loop_
_entity_poly.entity_id
_entity_poly.type
_entity_poly.pdbx_seq_one_letter_code
_entity_poly.pdbx_strand_id
1 'polypeptide(L)'
;MKTNNLNKIALLLFSLLAITSCVEDDEYNLPNITVNEVVFGDQDQIIDIDAVQGFFNQSGEPFTFEDNPNFDVYTSGYVISSDEGGNFFEELVIQDKASNPTAGIVVQIDVNPLFTLYEFGRKVYVKLDGLTVAEDNGVIQLGKAAGNGIDKIAGSQRAEHILLDPEVATIVPLDVEISDFSNDLENLFIRLNDMQFNRGDVLGDNPLTFAAEDTDEFDGERIVESCTNQATVILSTSTFSDFKGLTLPANRGSISAILTRDFFDDFYTIVVNSPEDINFDNPDRCDPDFLECTSASGGGSAFYSEDFEDFSGYNAEGWTNVNISGGNTEWIIGSFSGSSYAQISGFNSGDDEINVWLVTPTINMDGTTAEELSFDVQTNFDNGNILSVFVSQDFAGDPTTATWQALDATIPSGPSSGFGSFAPVGPVNLSCLDGDIHIGFFYEGSDPNATTRYHVDNIEITGN
;
A
#
# COMPACT_ATOMS: atom_id res chain seq x y z
N MET A 1 43.94 -49.71 -57.64
CA MET A 1 43.73 -48.25 -57.52
C MET A 1 42.40 -48.02 -56.82
N LYS A 2 42.39 -47.52 -55.57
CA LYS A 2 41.17 -47.05 -54.91
C LYS A 2 40.98 -45.59 -55.31
N THR A 3 39.86 -45.30 -55.96
CA THR A 3 39.43 -43.95 -56.35
C THR A 3 38.89 -43.23 -55.11
N ASN A 4 39.59 -42.17 -54.69
CA ASN A 4 39.13 -41.31 -53.60
C ASN A 4 37.99 -40.42 -54.11
N ASN A 5 36.85 -40.50 -53.42
CA ASN A 5 35.62 -39.74 -53.73
C ASN A 5 35.79 -38.26 -53.31
N LEU A 6 36.43 -37.47 -54.17
CA LEU A 6 36.60 -36.01 -53.99
C LEU A 6 35.27 -35.24 -53.90
N ASN A 7 34.17 -35.78 -54.44
CA ASN A 7 32.86 -35.12 -54.43
C ASN A 7 32.29 -34.95 -53.02
N LYS A 8 32.63 -35.82 -52.06
CA LYS A 8 32.16 -35.68 -50.67
C LYS A 8 32.92 -34.59 -49.90
N ILE A 9 34.18 -34.35 -50.24
CA ILE A 9 35.01 -33.31 -49.62
C ILE A 9 34.61 -31.93 -50.19
N ALA A 10 34.32 -31.85 -51.49
CA ALA A 10 33.83 -30.62 -52.11
C ALA A 10 32.45 -30.22 -51.55
N LEU A 11 31.55 -31.18 -51.30
CA LEU A 11 30.25 -30.90 -50.68
C LEU A 11 30.38 -30.40 -49.24
N LEU A 12 31.33 -30.97 -48.48
CA LEU A 12 31.60 -30.57 -47.09
C LEU A 12 32.22 -29.17 -47.01
N LEU A 13 33.11 -28.81 -47.94
CA LEU A 13 33.68 -27.46 -48.02
C LEU A 13 32.63 -26.41 -48.43
N PHE A 14 31.73 -26.75 -49.35
CA PHE A 14 30.66 -25.82 -49.77
C PHE A 14 29.60 -25.63 -48.67
N SER A 15 29.35 -26.63 -47.83
CA SER A 15 28.48 -26.49 -46.66
C SER A 15 29.12 -25.70 -45.51
N LEU A 16 30.45 -25.71 -45.36
CA LEU A 16 31.14 -24.89 -44.34
C LEU A 16 31.23 -23.41 -44.73
N LEU A 17 31.22 -23.09 -46.03
CA LEU A 17 31.24 -21.70 -46.53
C LEU A 17 29.85 -21.02 -46.52
N ALA A 18 28.77 -21.79 -46.31
CA ALA A 18 27.41 -21.25 -46.24
C ALA A 18 26.98 -20.82 -44.83
N ILE A 19 27.82 -21.03 -43.81
CA ILE A 19 27.51 -20.74 -42.38
C ILE A 19 28.20 -19.46 -41.87
N THR A 20 28.85 -18.69 -42.73
CA THR A 20 29.56 -17.45 -42.35
C THR A 20 28.89 -16.18 -42.90
N SER A 21 27.59 -16.23 -43.21
CA SER A 21 26.82 -15.02 -43.58
C SER A 21 25.81 -14.62 -42.50
N CYS A 22 26.03 -15.02 -41.24
CA CYS A 22 25.51 -14.22 -40.14
C CYS A 22 26.30 -12.91 -40.16
N VAL A 23 25.71 -11.92 -40.82
CA VAL A 23 26.06 -10.52 -40.63
C VAL A 23 25.77 -10.24 -39.15
N GLU A 24 26.81 -10.21 -38.32
CA GLU A 24 26.78 -9.52 -37.03
C GLU A 24 26.75 -8.01 -37.34
N ASP A 25 25.56 -7.49 -37.62
CA ASP A 25 25.26 -6.05 -37.61
C ASP A 25 23.80 -5.88 -37.16
N ASP A 26 23.47 -6.51 -36.03
CA ASP A 26 22.27 -6.17 -35.25
C ASP A 26 22.64 -5.18 -34.11
N GLU A 27 23.68 -4.36 -34.31
CA GLU A 27 23.77 -3.09 -33.58
C GLU A 27 22.74 -2.13 -34.20
N TYR A 28 21.47 -2.33 -33.83
CA TYR A 28 20.51 -1.23 -33.86
C TYR A 28 21.03 -0.19 -32.88
N ASN A 29 21.89 0.71 -33.37
CA ASN A 29 22.17 1.96 -32.69
C ASN A 29 20.81 2.63 -32.51
N LEU A 30 20.30 2.64 -31.27
CA LEU A 30 19.19 3.48 -30.89
C LEU A 30 19.49 4.87 -31.47
N PRO A 31 18.55 5.52 -32.17
CA PRO A 31 18.79 6.88 -32.65
C PRO A 31 19.26 7.69 -31.45
N ASN A 32 20.49 8.20 -31.53
CA ASN A 32 21.11 8.90 -30.43
C ASN A 32 20.36 10.24 -30.30
N ILE A 33 19.33 10.28 -29.44
CA ILE A 33 18.56 11.49 -29.19
C ILE A 33 19.50 12.40 -28.41
N THR A 34 20.22 13.25 -29.12
CA THR A 34 21.12 14.22 -28.50
C THR A 34 20.25 15.29 -27.85
N VAL A 35 20.08 15.18 -26.54
CA VAL A 35 19.49 16.25 -25.71
C VAL A 35 20.54 17.36 -25.60
N ASN A 36 20.18 18.56 -26.04
CA ASN A 36 21.05 19.73 -25.92
C ASN A 36 20.67 20.49 -24.65
N GLU A 37 21.63 21.22 -24.07
CA GLU A 37 21.34 22.17 -23.00
C GLU A 37 20.24 23.15 -23.42
N VAL A 38 19.36 23.47 -22.48
CA VAL A 38 18.29 24.44 -22.70
C VAL A 38 18.89 25.84 -22.81
N VAL A 39 18.50 26.57 -23.86
CA VAL A 39 18.94 27.95 -24.09
C VAL A 39 17.80 28.89 -23.71
N PHE A 40 17.99 29.64 -22.63
CA PHE A 40 17.05 30.66 -22.18
C PHE A 40 17.31 32.02 -22.83
N GLY A 41 16.26 32.80 -23.02
CA GLY A 41 16.33 34.20 -23.39
C GLY A 41 16.85 35.07 -22.25
N ASP A 42 17.42 36.23 -22.59
CA ASP A 42 18.07 37.14 -21.62
C ASP A 42 17.13 37.68 -20.52
N GLN A 43 15.81 37.60 -20.72
CA GLN A 43 14.79 38.09 -19.78
C GLN A 43 13.96 36.97 -19.15
N ASP A 44 14.19 35.72 -19.55
CA ASP A 44 13.45 34.57 -19.05
C ASP A 44 13.71 34.38 -17.56
N GLN A 45 12.71 33.86 -16.87
CA GLN A 45 12.71 33.70 -15.43
C GLN A 45 12.60 32.23 -15.07
N ILE A 46 13.34 31.83 -14.04
CA ILE A 46 13.20 30.50 -13.45
C ILE A 46 12.78 30.71 -12.01
N ILE A 47 11.63 30.14 -11.64
CA ILE A 47 11.10 30.15 -10.29
C ILE A 47 11.13 28.73 -9.71
N ASP A 48 11.34 28.65 -8.40
CA ASP A 48 11.38 27.39 -7.66
C ASP A 48 9.98 26.75 -7.60
N ILE A 49 9.91 25.42 -7.43
CA ILE A 49 8.64 24.68 -7.40
C ILE A 49 7.73 25.15 -6.25
N ASP A 50 8.32 25.49 -5.09
CA ASP A 50 7.58 26.05 -3.94
C ASP A 50 6.88 27.37 -4.28
N ALA A 51 7.51 28.22 -5.11
CA ALA A 51 6.91 29.45 -5.59
C ALA A 51 5.75 29.16 -6.56
N VAL A 52 5.86 28.13 -7.41
CA VAL A 52 4.76 27.68 -8.28
C VAL A 52 3.55 27.24 -7.45
N GLN A 53 3.76 26.36 -6.48
CA GLN A 53 2.71 25.92 -5.55
C GLN A 53 2.12 27.10 -4.76
N GLY A 54 2.97 28.06 -4.38
CA GLY A 54 2.59 29.28 -3.67
C GLY A 54 1.54 30.14 -4.38
N PHE A 55 1.50 30.11 -5.72
CA PHE A 55 0.45 30.81 -6.49
C PHE A 55 -0.94 30.25 -6.25
N PHE A 56 -1.07 28.92 -6.08
CA PHE A 56 -2.33 28.30 -5.68
C PHE A 56 -2.58 28.51 -4.18
N ASN A 57 -1.61 28.19 -3.33
CA ASN A 57 -1.75 28.21 -1.86
C ASN A 57 -2.13 29.59 -1.29
N GLN A 58 -1.80 30.68 -1.98
CA GLN A 58 -2.18 32.03 -1.56
C GLN A 58 -3.68 32.31 -1.73
N SER A 59 -4.32 31.80 -2.78
CA SER A 59 -5.72 32.07 -3.12
C SER A 59 -6.66 30.91 -2.82
N GLY A 60 -6.16 29.66 -2.81
CA GLY A 60 -6.98 28.45 -2.86
C GLY A 60 -7.76 28.31 -4.18
N GLU A 61 -7.29 28.96 -5.23
CA GLU A 61 -7.96 29.03 -6.54
C GLU A 61 -6.92 28.81 -7.64
N PRO A 62 -7.29 28.15 -8.76
CA PRO A 62 -6.39 27.94 -9.89
C PRO A 62 -5.72 29.23 -10.36
N PHE A 63 -4.40 29.17 -10.58
CA PHE A 63 -3.63 30.30 -11.07
C PHE A 63 -3.02 29.97 -12.44
N THR A 64 -3.32 30.81 -13.43
CA THR A 64 -2.77 30.67 -14.79
C THR A 64 -1.60 31.63 -14.99
N PHE A 65 -0.47 31.09 -15.40
CA PHE A 65 0.68 31.87 -15.83
C PHE A 65 0.40 32.37 -17.24
N GLU A 66 -0.03 33.63 -17.37
CA GLU A 66 -0.38 34.22 -18.67
C GLU A 66 0.85 34.31 -19.60
N ASP A 67 0.64 34.01 -20.89
CA ASP A 67 1.69 34.15 -21.91
C ASP A 67 2.23 35.58 -21.94
N ASN A 68 3.56 35.73 -21.83
CA ASN A 68 4.21 37.03 -21.92
C ASN A 68 5.03 37.17 -23.20
N PRO A 69 4.79 38.21 -24.03
CA PRO A 69 5.49 38.35 -25.31
C PRO A 69 6.98 38.74 -25.18
N ASN A 70 7.47 39.04 -23.98
CA ASN A 70 8.83 39.57 -23.77
C ASN A 70 9.78 38.61 -23.05
N PHE A 71 9.25 37.68 -22.26
CA PHE A 71 10.02 36.70 -21.52
C PHE A 71 9.14 35.51 -21.17
N ASP A 72 9.74 34.34 -21.07
CA ASP A 72 9.06 33.13 -20.61
C ASP A 72 9.38 32.88 -19.11
N VAL A 73 8.45 32.27 -18.37
CA VAL A 73 8.67 31.80 -17.00
C VAL A 73 8.78 30.28 -17.01
N TYR A 74 9.76 29.76 -16.30
CA TYR A 74 10.01 28.33 -16.14
C TYR A 74 10.05 27.95 -14.67
N THR A 75 9.78 26.68 -14.39
CA THR A 75 10.30 26.00 -13.20
C THR A 75 11.18 24.83 -13.64
N SER A 76 11.93 24.24 -12.71
CA SER A 76 12.79 23.10 -13.00
C SER A 76 12.79 22.09 -11.88
N GLY A 77 12.96 20.83 -12.23
CA GLY A 77 13.08 19.73 -11.28
C GLY A 77 13.66 18.48 -11.93
N TYR A 78 13.82 17.46 -11.12
CA TYR A 78 14.23 16.12 -11.55
C TYR A 78 13.02 15.21 -11.56
N VAL A 79 12.86 14.46 -12.65
CA VAL A 79 11.79 13.47 -12.80
C VAL A 79 11.98 12.34 -11.80
N ILE A 80 10.94 12.03 -11.03
CA ILE A 80 10.91 10.96 -10.03
C ILE A 80 9.80 9.94 -10.25
N SER A 81 8.92 10.16 -11.23
CA SER A 81 8.00 9.14 -11.72
C SER A 81 8.54 8.43 -12.97
N SER A 82 8.06 7.22 -13.22
CA SER A 82 8.32 6.43 -14.41
C SER A 82 7.07 5.64 -14.75
N ASP A 83 6.55 5.84 -15.96
CA ASP A 83 5.42 5.05 -16.49
C ASP A 83 5.87 3.75 -17.18
N GLU A 84 7.13 3.34 -17.02
CA GLU A 84 7.68 2.09 -17.57
C GLU A 84 6.95 0.85 -17.03
N GLY A 85 6.77 0.79 -15.70
CA GLY A 85 6.03 -0.29 -15.02
C GLY A 85 4.51 -0.10 -15.05
N GLY A 86 4.01 1.01 -15.62
CA GLY A 86 2.58 1.31 -15.73
C GLY A 86 1.87 1.71 -14.43
N ASN A 87 2.61 2.01 -13.36
CA ASN A 87 2.01 2.50 -12.11
C ASN A 87 1.65 4.00 -12.17
N PHE A 88 2.35 4.76 -13.01
CA PHE A 88 2.04 6.14 -13.37
C PHE A 88 1.49 6.20 -14.80
N PHE A 89 0.58 7.12 -15.09
CA PHE A 89 -0.05 7.22 -16.41
C PHE A 89 -0.36 8.67 -16.80
N GLU A 90 0.21 9.13 -17.92
CA GLU A 90 -0.04 10.47 -18.49
C GLU A 90 0.30 11.63 -17.52
N GLU A 91 1.33 11.43 -16.70
CA GLU A 91 1.82 12.42 -15.75
C GLU A 91 3.32 12.27 -15.49
N LEU A 92 3.96 13.39 -15.15
CA LEU A 92 5.32 13.43 -14.60
C LEU A 92 5.28 13.99 -13.19
N VAL A 93 5.95 13.33 -12.25
CA VAL A 93 6.22 13.91 -10.93
C VAL A 93 7.67 14.39 -10.94
N ILE A 94 7.89 15.65 -10.58
CA ILE A 94 9.23 16.25 -10.49
C ILE A 94 9.47 16.82 -9.10
N GLN A 95 10.71 16.74 -8.61
CA GLN A 95 11.15 17.38 -7.36
C GLN A 95 12.30 18.36 -7.60
N ASP A 96 12.40 19.39 -6.75
CA ASP A 96 13.30 20.53 -6.94
C ASP A 96 14.79 20.17 -6.88
N LYS A 97 15.16 19.12 -6.14
CA LYS A 97 16.55 18.68 -5.95
C LYS A 97 16.69 17.17 -6.03
N ALA A 98 17.81 16.69 -6.57
CA ALA A 98 18.13 15.27 -6.62
C ALA A 98 18.37 14.64 -5.22
N SER A 99 18.67 15.45 -4.21
CA SER A 99 18.89 15.00 -2.82
C SER A 99 18.41 16.06 -1.84
N ASN A 100 17.80 15.65 -0.72
CA ASN A 100 17.14 16.54 0.23
C ASN A 100 16.16 17.52 -0.46
N PRO A 101 15.22 17.00 -1.27
CA PRO A 101 14.21 17.84 -1.91
C PRO A 101 13.33 18.54 -0.86
N THR A 102 12.75 19.67 -1.26
CA THR A 102 11.86 20.46 -0.41
C THR A 102 10.53 20.79 -1.05
N ALA A 103 10.38 20.54 -2.36
CA ALA A 103 9.11 20.74 -3.06
C ALA A 103 9.06 19.82 -4.29
N GLY A 104 7.87 19.29 -4.58
CA GLY A 104 7.59 18.51 -5.77
C GLY A 104 6.25 18.87 -6.38
N ILE A 105 6.05 18.55 -7.66
CA ILE A 105 4.81 18.89 -8.36
C ILE A 105 4.53 17.86 -9.45
N VAL A 106 3.23 17.60 -9.68
CA VAL A 106 2.76 16.78 -10.79
C VAL A 106 2.56 17.65 -12.03
N VAL A 107 2.95 17.14 -13.20
CA VAL A 107 2.73 17.76 -14.51
C VAL A 107 1.87 16.82 -15.35
N GLN A 108 0.62 17.21 -15.58
CA GLN A 108 -0.39 16.44 -16.32
C GLN A 108 -0.18 16.54 -17.84
N ILE A 109 0.04 15.42 -18.53
CA ILE A 109 0.42 15.37 -19.95
C ILE A 109 -0.24 14.20 -20.67
N ASP A 110 -0.96 14.48 -21.76
CA ASP A 110 -1.65 13.48 -22.61
C ASP A 110 -0.66 12.76 -23.55
N VAL A 111 0.30 12.05 -22.96
CA VAL A 111 1.34 11.25 -23.61
C VAL A 111 1.66 10.02 -22.76
N ASN A 112 1.73 8.86 -23.41
CA ASN A 112 2.31 7.64 -22.87
C ASN A 112 2.96 6.85 -24.04
N PRO A 113 4.16 6.25 -23.86
CA PRO A 113 5.00 6.28 -22.67
C PRO A 113 5.90 7.54 -22.57
N LEU A 114 6.09 8.04 -21.35
CA LEU A 114 6.92 9.19 -21.01
C LEU A 114 8.37 8.80 -20.66
N PHE A 115 8.59 7.64 -20.03
CA PHE A 115 9.91 7.17 -19.58
C PHE A 115 10.96 7.12 -20.70
N THR A 116 10.52 6.94 -21.95
CA THR A 116 11.39 6.90 -23.14
C THR A 116 12.13 8.22 -23.42
N LEU A 117 11.66 9.33 -22.86
CA LEU A 117 12.28 10.66 -22.99
C LEU A 117 12.61 11.28 -21.64
N TYR A 118 11.79 11.01 -20.63
CA TYR A 118 11.86 11.56 -19.28
C TYR A 118 12.26 10.47 -18.29
N GLU A 119 13.43 9.88 -18.50
CA GLU A 119 13.93 8.83 -17.61
C GLU A 119 14.07 9.33 -16.15
N PHE A 120 13.94 8.41 -15.19
CA PHE A 120 14.08 8.73 -13.77
C PHE A 120 15.41 9.45 -13.49
N GLY A 121 15.34 10.59 -12.79
CA GLY A 121 16.48 11.46 -12.52
C GLY A 121 16.81 12.47 -13.62
N ARG A 122 16.13 12.43 -14.78
CA ARG A 122 16.26 13.44 -15.84
C ARG A 122 15.85 14.80 -15.30
N LYS A 123 16.73 15.80 -15.46
CA LYS A 123 16.36 17.17 -15.19
C LYS A 123 15.52 17.74 -16.34
N VAL A 124 14.46 18.44 -15.98
CA VAL A 124 13.55 19.10 -16.94
C VAL A 124 13.29 20.53 -16.53
N TYR A 125 12.99 21.35 -17.54
CA TYR A 125 12.43 22.68 -17.35
C TYR A 125 10.99 22.68 -17.86
N VAL A 126 10.06 23.12 -17.02
CA VAL A 126 8.65 23.27 -17.37
C VAL A 126 8.38 24.75 -17.65
N LYS A 127 8.07 25.10 -18.90
CA LYS A 127 7.61 26.43 -19.29
C LYS A 127 6.20 26.64 -18.78
N LEU A 128 6.06 27.55 -17.83
CA LEU A 128 4.83 27.83 -17.10
C LEU A 128 3.85 28.67 -17.92
N ASP A 129 4.34 29.56 -18.79
CA ASP A 129 3.50 30.37 -19.68
C ASP A 129 2.43 29.51 -20.39
N GLY A 130 1.16 29.89 -20.24
CA GLY A 130 0.02 29.18 -20.78
C GLY A 130 -0.37 27.90 -20.03
N LEU A 131 0.25 27.62 -18.88
CA LEU A 131 -0.13 26.58 -17.93
C LEU A 131 -0.82 27.17 -16.70
N THR A 132 -1.57 26.31 -16.03
CA THR A 132 -2.31 26.59 -14.81
C THR A 132 -1.83 25.67 -13.71
N VAL A 133 -1.57 26.22 -12.53
CA VAL A 133 -1.40 25.47 -11.29
C VAL A 133 -2.75 25.40 -10.57
N ALA A 134 -3.16 24.20 -10.18
CA ALA A 134 -4.38 23.96 -9.41
C ALA A 134 -4.17 22.74 -8.51
N GLU A 135 -5.07 22.56 -7.56
CA GLU A 135 -5.18 21.34 -6.76
C GLU A 135 -6.27 20.44 -7.35
N ASP A 136 -5.98 19.14 -7.42
CA ASP A 136 -6.93 18.09 -7.75
C ASP A 136 -6.69 16.90 -6.83
N ASN A 137 -7.76 16.45 -6.16
CA ASN A 137 -7.72 15.42 -5.11
C ASN A 137 -6.60 15.64 -4.06
N GLY A 138 -6.48 16.87 -3.55
CA GLY A 138 -5.49 17.23 -2.52
C GLY A 138 -4.07 17.44 -3.03
N VAL A 139 -3.78 17.14 -4.30
CA VAL A 139 -2.44 17.23 -4.88
C VAL A 139 -2.35 18.48 -5.74
N ILE A 140 -1.31 19.30 -5.55
CA ILE A 140 -1.02 20.45 -6.43
C ILE A 140 -0.33 19.99 -7.72
N GLN A 141 -0.88 20.43 -8.86
CA GLN A 141 -0.50 19.95 -10.19
C GLN A 141 -0.46 21.08 -11.22
N LEU A 142 0.27 20.85 -12.32
CA LEU A 142 0.36 21.73 -13.49
C LEU A 142 -0.34 21.10 -14.71
N GLY A 143 -1.13 21.90 -15.41
CA GLY A 143 -1.78 21.50 -16.67
C GLY A 143 -2.29 22.69 -17.47
N LYS A 144 -3.25 22.46 -18.37
CA LYS A 144 -3.98 23.51 -19.10
C LYS A 144 -5.22 23.94 -18.31
N ALA A 145 -5.56 25.22 -18.32
CA ALA A 145 -6.77 25.71 -17.66
C ALA A 145 -8.04 24.97 -18.13
N ALA A 146 -8.81 24.41 -17.19
CA ALA A 146 -10.07 23.73 -17.45
C ALA A 146 -11.12 24.05 -16.37
N GLY A 147 -11.84 25.18 -16.55
CA GLY A 147 -12.83 25.63 -15.56
C GLY A 147 -12.17 25.97 -14.22
N ASN A 148 -12.50 25.20 -13.18
CA ASN A 148 -11.92 25.34 -11.84
C ASN A 148 -10.77 24.35 -11.57
N GLY A 149 -10.33 23.59 -12.57
CA GLY A 149 -9.21 22.66 -12.46
C GLY A 149 -8.29 22.78 -13.66
N ILE A 150 -7.63 21.67 -13.97
CA ILE A 150 -6.73 21.56 -15.11
C ILE A 150 -7.11 20.38 -16.02
N ASP A 151 -6.82 20.54 -17.31
CA ASP A 151 -6.74 19.46 -18.28
C ASP A 151 -5.26 19.11 -18.53
N LYS A 152 -5.02 17.93 -19.09
CA LYS A 152 -3.67 17.50 -19.50
C LYS A 152 -3.09 18.39 -20.61
N ILE A 153 -1.78 18.60 -20.56
CA ILE A 153 -1.03 19.21 -21.66
C ILE A 153 -1.09 18.26 -22.86
N ALA A 154 -1.68 18.70 -23.97
CA ALA A 154 -1.78 17.88 -25.17
C ALA A 154 -0.38 17.44 -25.65
N GLY A 155 -0.25 16.19 -26.10
CA GLY A 155 1.05 15.65 -26.53
C GLY A 155 1.75 16.44 -27.66
N SER A 156 1.00 17.17 -28.47
CA SER A 156 1.54 18.09 -29.49
C SER A 156 2.22 19.33 -28.90
N GLN A 157 1.88 19.72 -27.66
CA GLN A 157 2.43 20.86 -26.92
C GLN A 157 3.48 20.43 -25.89
N ARG A 158 3.70 19.13 -25.68
CA ARG A 158 4.70 18.59 -24.74
C ARG A 158 6.08 19.23 -24.92
N ALA A 159 6.59 19.29 -26.16
CA ALA A 159 7.93 19.81 -26.44
C ALA A 159 8.03 21.34 -26.31
N GLU A 160 6.91 22.04 -26.29
CA GLU A 160 6.84 23.49 -26.02
C GLU A 160 6.91 23.75 -24.51
N HIS A 161 6.21 22.93 -23.72
CA HIS A 161 6.13 23.13 -22.27
C HIS A 161 7.21 22.41 -21.47
N ILE A 162 7.80 21.32 -21.96
CA ILE A 162 8.70 20.49 -21.17
C ILE A 162 9.99 20.27 -21.94
N LEU A 163 11.01 20.99 -21.51
CA LEU A 163 12.33 21.01 -22.11
C LEU A 163 13.25 20.07 -21.35
N LEU A 164 13.91 19.19 -22.09
CA LEU A 164 14.88 18.24 -21.54
C LEU A 164 16.22 18.93 -21.30
N ASP A 165 16.80 18.73 -20.13
CA ASP A 165 18.21 19.04 -19.87
C ASP A 165 19.05 17.77 -20.02
N PRO A 166 20.29 17.82 -20.58
CA PRO A 166 21.15 16.65 -20.70
C PRO A 166 21.58 16.04 -19.34
N GLU A 167 21.42 16.75 -18.23
CA GLU A 167 21.64 16.25 -16.88
C GLU A 167 20.66 15.12 -16.50
N VAL A 168 21.23 14.00 -16.03
CA VAL A 168 20.52 12.92 -15.33
C VAL A 168 21.20 12.75 -13.99
N ALA A 169 20.49 13.09 -12.92
CA ALA A 169 21.01 12.95 -11.57
C ALA A 169 20.62 11.60 -10.97
N THR A 170 21.49 11.04 -10.14
CA THR A 170 21.07 9.95 -9.24
C THR A 170 20.22 10.56 -8.13
N ILE A 171 18.95 10.16 -8.07
CA ILE A 171 18.02 10.61 -7.03
C ILE A 171 18.34 9.88 -5.72
N VAL A 172 18.39 10.64 -4.63
CA VAL A 172 18.53 10.15 -3.26
C VAL A 172 17.20 10.42 -2.55
N PRO A 173 16.42 9.39 -2.20
CA PRO A 173 15.15 9.58 -1.51
C PRO A 173 15.34 10.24 -0.14
N LEU A 174 14.34 11.02 0.27
CA LEU A 174 14.29 11.66 1.57
C LEU A 174 13.83 10.67 2.64
N ASP A 175 14.67 10.40 3.64
CA ASP A 175 14.28 9.57 4.79
C ASP A 175 13.22 10.29 5.64
N VAL A 176 12.06 9.66 5.83
CA VAL A 176 10.94 10.17 6.65
C VAL A 176 10.28 9.03 7.42
N GLU A 177 9.55 9.37 8.48
CA GLU A 177 8.63 8.44 9.15
C GLU A 177 7.18 8.72 8.70
N ILE A 178 6.30 7.73 8.76
CA ILE A 178 4.87 7.90 8.39
C ILE A 178 4.22 9.02 9.21
N SER A 179 4.59 9.14 10.49
CA SER A 179 4.08 10.19 11.39
C SER A 179 4.50 11.61 10.99
N ASP A 180 5.46 11.77 10.09
CA ASP A 180 5.92 13.07 9.58
C ASP A 180 5.17 13.51 8.31
N PHE A 181 4.29 12.66 7.76
CA PHE A 181 3.55 12.98 6.54
C PHE A 181 2.75 14.28 6.68
N SER A 182 2.90 15.13 5.67
CA SER A 182 2.29 16.45 5.56
C SER A 182 2.33 16.92 4.11
N ASN A 183 1.56 17.96 3.77
CA ASN A 183 1.53 18.51 2.41
C ASN A 183 2.91 19.04 1.96
N ASP A 184 3.81 19.37 2.89
CA ASP A 184 5.19 19.77 2.58
C ASP A 184 6.02 18.61 1.98
N LEU A 185 5.59 17.36 2.17
CA LEU A 185 6.25 16.16 1.65
C LEU A 185 5.56 15.57 0.40
N GLU A 186 4.42 16.12 -0.03
CA GLU A 186 3.74 15.64 -1.23
C GLU A 186 4.61 15.78 -2.48
N ASN A 187 4.46 14.81 -3.39
CA ASN A 187 5.19 14.73 -4.64
C ASN A 187 6.72 14.66 -4.47
N LEU A 188 7.19 14.20 -3.30
CA LEU A 188 8.60 13.93 -3.06
C LEU A 188 8.90 12.43 -3.14
N PHE A 189 10.09 12.10 -3.65
CA PHE A 189 10.61 10.74 -3.55
C PHE A 189 11.18 10.52 -2.15
N ILE A 190 10.44 9.75 -1.36
CA ILE A 190 10.73 9.46 0.05
C ILE A 190 11.25 8.03 0.22
N ARG A 191 11.89 7.75 1.36
CA ARG A 191 12.21 6.40 1.81
C ARG A 191 11.69 6.19 3.22
N LEU A 192 10.89 5.14 3.38
CA LEU A 192 10.46 4.62 4.66
C LEU A 192 11.36 3.45 5.04
N ASN A 193 11.88 3.48 6.26
CA ASN A 193 12.79 2.45 6.79
C ASN A 193 12.05 1.56 7.79
N ASP A 194 12.49 0.31 7.91
CA ASP A 194 11.94 -0.66 8.87
C ASP A 194 10.45 -0.94 8.64
N MET A 195 10.08 -1.13 7.38
CA MET A 195 8.73 -1.38 6.90
C MET A 195 8.51 -2.84 6.55
N GLN A 196 7.28 -3.32 6.71
CA GLN A 196 6.84 -4.63 6.23
C GLN A 196 5.39 -4.56 5.72
N PHE A 197 4.96 -5.48 4.87
CA PHE A 197 3.53 -5.66 4.59
C PHE A 197 2.86 -6.38 5.75
N ASN A 198 1.55 -6.17 5.92
CA ASN A 198 0.75 -6.90 6.89
C ASN A 198 0.93 -8.41 6.71
N ARG A 199 1.11 -9.13 7.82
CA ARG A 199 1.37 -10.58 7.79
C ARG A 199 0.25 -11.40 7.14
N GLY A 200 -1.01 -10.98 7.29
CA GLY A 200 -2.16 -11.64 6.67
C GLY A 200 -2.15 -11.56 5.15
N ASP A 201 -1.49 -10.54 4.59
CA ASP A 201 -1.39 -10.34 3.14
C ASP A 201 -0.22 -11.11 2.54
N VAL A 202 0.79 -11.51 3.32
CA VAL A 202 2.07 -12.02 2.79
C VAL A 202 2.51 -13.38 3.34
N LEU A 203 1.94 -13.83 4.45
CA LEU A 203 2.19 -15.14 5.03
C LEU A 203 1.03 -16.10 4.73
N GLY A 204 1.29 -17.41 4.90
CA GLY A 204 0.30 -18.45 4.64
C GLY A 204 0.30 -18.98 3.21
N ASP A 205 -0.78 -19.67 2.84
CA ASP A 205 -0.85 -20.44 1.60
C ASP A 205 -1.21 -19.60 0.36
N ASN A 206 -1.83 -18.42 0.55
CA ASN A 206 -2.32 -17.56 -0.53
C ASN A 206 -1.92 -16.09 -0.28
N PRO A 207 -0.63 -15.73 -0.44
CA PRO A 207 -0.21 -14.34 -0.32
C PRO A 207 -0.83 -13.48 -1.42
N LEU A 208 -1.23 -12.25 -1.07
CA LEU A 208 -1.76 -11.27 -2.00
C LEU A 208 -0.71 -10.80 -2.99
N THR A 209 -1.20 -10.30 -4.11
CA THR A 209 -0.44 -9.62 -5.14
C THR A 209 -0.50 -8.10 -4.97
N PHE A 210 0.32 -7.36 -5.72
CA PHE A 210 0.27 -5.89 -5.69
C PHE A 210 -1.10 -5.32 -6.08
N ALA A 211 -1.73 -5.84 -7.14
CA ALA A 211 -3.01 -5.33 -7.66
C ALA A 211 -3.73 -6.31 -8.63
N ALA A 212 -3.73 -7.62 -8.36
CA ALA A 212 -4.38 -8.63 -9.19
C ALA A 212 -5.43 -9.49 -8.47
N GLU A 213 -5.90 -9.06 -7.30
CA GLU A 213 -7.01 -9.71 -6.59
C GLU A 213 -8.34 -9.39 -7.28
N ASP A 214 -9.36 -10.22 -7.06
CA ASP A 214 -10.68 -10.03 -7.68
C ASP A 214 -11.45 -8.83 -7.12
N THR A 215 -11.01 -8.31 -5.97
CA THR A 215 -11.50 -7.09 -5.34
C THR A 215 -10.78 -5.82 -5.80
N ASP A 216 -9.66 -5.92 -6.53
CA ASP A 216 -8.94 -4.75 -7.02
C ASP A 216 -9.67 -4.16 -8.25
N GLU A 217 -10.11 -2.90 -8.17
CA GLU A 217 -10.87 -2.24 -9.23
C GLU A 217 -10.00 -1.37 -10.15
N PHE A 218 -9.56 -0.21 -9.64
CA PHE A 218 -8.68 0.72 -10.36
C PHE A 218 -7.23 0.52 -9.93
N ASP A 219 -7.02 0.41 -8.62
CA ASP A 219 -5.75 0.16 -7.96
C ASP A 219 -5.92 -0.99 -6.96
N GLY A 220 -4.83 -1.72 -6.71
CA GLY A 220 -4.67 -2.56 -5.54
C GLY A 220 -4.08 -1.76 -4.40
N GLU A 221 -4.81 -1.70 -3.29
CA GLU A 221 -4.41 -1.01 -2.07
C GLU A 221 -3.89 -2.04 -1.07
N ARG A 222 -2.66 -1.87 -0.59
CA ARG A 222 -2.02 -2.78 0.38
C ARG A 222 -1.47 -2.00 1.55
N ILE A 223 -1.63 -2.53 2.76
CA ILE A 223 -1.15 -1.87 3.97
C ILE A 223 0.34 -2.20 4.19
N VAL A 224 1.14 -1.16 4.36
CA VAL A 224 2.53 -1.24 4.78
C VAL A 224 2.64 -0.66 6.19
N GLU A 225 3.29 -1.38 7.09
CA GLU A 225 3.37 -1.05 8.51
C GLU A 225 4.83 -0.85 8.97
N SER A 226 5.02 0.11 9.87
CA SER A 226 6.31 0.47 10.45
C SER A 226 6.59 -0.39 11.69
N CYS A 227 7.73 -1.07 11.68
CA CYS A 227 8.19 -1.84 12.82
C CYS A 227 8.74 -0.99 13.98
N THR A 228 8.94 0.31 13.74
CA THR A 228 9.44 1.23 14.76
C THR A 228 8.33 1.79 15.64
N ASN A 229 7.17 2.12 15.06
CA ASN A 229 6.10 2.84 15.75
C ASN A 229 4.68 2.34 15.40
N GLN A 230 4.53 1.23 14.67
CA GLN A 230 3.26 0.63 14.26
C GLN A 230 2.37 1.52 13.39
N ALA A 231 2.87 2.66 12.91
CA ALA A 231 2.16 3.49 11.95
C ALA A 231 2.01 2.75 10.61
N THR A 232 0.89 2.99 9.92
CA THR A 232 0.56 2.33 8.65
C THR A 232 0.38 3.35 7.53
N VAL A 233 0.62 2.92 6.30
CA VAL A 233 0.36 3.67 5.06
C VAL A 233 -0.14 2.70 4.00
N ILE A 234 -1.00 3.20 3.11
CA ILE A 234 -1.44 2.45 1.94
C ILE A 234 -0.42 2.60 0.82
N LEU A 235 0.03 1.47 0.27
CA LEU A 235 0.69 1.40 -1.03
C LEU A 235 -0.39 1.22 -2.10
N SER A 236 -0.51 2.18 -3.00
CA SER A 236 -1.41 2.10 -4.15
C SER A 236 -0.65 1.63 -5.38
N THR A 237 -1.16 0.56 -6.02
CA THR A 237 -0.62 0.03 -7.27
C THR A 237 -1.70 -0.08 -8.33
N SER A 238 -1.49 0.51 -9.50
CA SER A 238 -2.43 0.43 -10.61
C SER A 238 -2.66 -1.00 -11.09
N THR A 239 -3.92 -1.32 -11.34
CA THR A 239 -4.32 -2.57 -12.03
C THR A 239 -3.88 -2.59 -13.50
N PHE A 240 -3.31 -1.51 -14.04
CA PHE A 240 -2.66 -1.46 -15.34
C PHE A 240 -1.15 -1.71 -15.30
N SER A 241 -0.54 -1.75 -14.10
CA SER A 241 0.88 -2.02 -13.97
C SER A 241 1.26 -3.41 -14.46
N ASP A 242 2.48 -3.55 -14.99
CA ASP A 242 2.98 -4.84 -15.49
C ASP A 242 3.38 -5.79 -14.35
N PHE A 243 3.57 -5.27 -13.15
CA PHE A 243 3.93 -6.00 -11.93
C PHE A 243 2.75 -6.27 -10.98
N LYS A 244 1.52 -5.87 -11.33
CA LYS A 244 0.33 -6.07 -10.48
C LYS A 244 0.15 -7.50 -9.96
N GLY A 245 0.55 -8.50 -10.74
CA GLY A 245 0.38 -9.91 -10.42
C GLY A 245 1.56 -10.53 -9.66
N LEU A 246 2.59 -9.75 -9.31
CA LEU A 246 3.66 -10.22 -8.45
C LEU A 246 3.14 -10.33 -7.01
N THR A 247 3.55 -11.37 -6.30
CA THR A 247 3.27 -11.52 -4.88
C THR A 247 4.03 -10.49 -4.06
N LEU A 248 3.40 -9.97 -3.02
CA LEU A 248 4.03 -9.02 -2.09
C LEU A 248 5.22 -9.66 -1.37
N PRO A 249 6.33 -8.93 -1.15
CA PRO A 249 7.48 -9.45 -0.42
C PRO A 249 7.16 -9.62 1.07
N ALA A 250 7.35 -10.83 1.59
CA ALA A 250 6.95 -11.18 2.96
C ALA A 250 7.86 -10.66 4.06
N ASN A 251 9.06 -10.18 3.73
CA ASN A 251 10.06 -9.79 4.72
C ASN A 251 9.92 -8.31 5.11
N ARG A 252 10.84 -7.83 5.94
CA ARG A 252 10.96 -6.43 6.37
C ARG A 252 12.12 -5.73 5.67
N GLY A 253 12.05 -4.42 5.50
CA GLY A 253 13.18 -3.60 5.07
C GLY A 253 12.82 -2.15 4.79
N SER A 254 13.14 -1.65 3.60
CA SER A 254 12.86 -0.26 3.21
C SER A 254 12.10 -0.18 1.89
N ILE A 255 11.23 0.81 1.78
CA ILE A 255 10.48 1.13 0.56
C ILE A 255 10.78 2.57 0.16
N SER A 256 11.17 2.79 -1.10
CA SER A 256 11.27 4.13 -1.70
C SER A 256 10.04 4.37 -2.55
N ALA A 257 9.38 5.51 -2.42
CA ALA A 257 8.13 5.76 -3.12
C ALA A 257 7.88 7.27 -3.28
N ILE A 258 6.91 7.62 -4.11
CA ILE A 258 6.39 8.99 -4.20
C ILE A 258 5.23 9.12 -3.21
N LEU A 259 5.28 10.10 -2.32
CA LEU A 259 4.18 10.43 -1.41
C LEU A 259 3.11 11.24 -2.14
N THR A 260 1.85 10.84 -2.01
CA THR A 260 0.69 11.51 -2.61
C THR A 260 -0.56 11.33 -1.74
N ARG A 261 -1.73 11.74 -2.25
CA ARG A 261 -3.05 11.60 -1.62
C ARG A 261 -3.87 10.55 -2.35
N ASP A 262 -4.82 9.96 -1.65
CA ASP A 262 -5.82 9.10 -2.28
C ASP A 262 -6.79 9.91 -3.16
N PHE A 263 -7.64 9.21 -3.92
CA PHE A 263 -8.55 9.86 -4.86
C PHE A 263 -9.54 10.83 -4.19
N PHE A 264 -9.92 10.61 -2.93
CA PHE A 264 -10.88 11.47 -2.23
C PHE A 264 -10.23 12.54 -1.35
N ASP A 265 -8.90 12.63 -1.33
CA ASP A 265 -8.15 13.53 -0.45
C ASP A 265 -8.49 13.32 1.04
N ASP A 266 -8.65 12.06 1.46
CA ASP A 266 -8.93 11.68 2.83
C ASP A 266 -7.62 11.36 3.58
N PHE A 267 -6.67 10.65 2.95
CA PHE A 267 -5.42 10.20 3.57
C PHE A 267 -4.21 10.19 2.61
N TYR A 268 -3.02 10.08 3.18
CA TYR A 268 -1.80 9.93 2.38
C TYR A 268 -1.61 8.49 1.91
N THR A 269 -1.16 8.35 0.67
CA THR A 269 -0.80 7.08 0.05
C THR A 269 0.59 7.19 -0.56
N ILE A 270 1.21 6.05 -0.83
CA ILE A 270 2.51 5.99 -1.52
C ILE A 270 2.37 5.19 -2.81
N VAL A 271 3.14 5.59 -3.82
CA VAL A 271 3.16 4.95 -5.15
C VAL A 271 4.61 4.68 -5.54
N VAL A 272 4.91 3.43 -5.92
CA VAL A 272 6.26 3.03 -6.38
C VAL A 272 6.38 3.11 -7.89
N ASN A 273 7.58 3.33 -8.42
CA ASN A 273 7.79 3.22 -9.88
C ASN A 273 7.83 1.76 -10.31
N SER A 274 8.42 0.91 -9.46
CA SER A 274 8.66 -0.50 -9.75
C SER A 274 8.82 -1.31 -8.46
N PRO A 275 8.69 -2.65 -8.50
CA PRO A 275 8.97 -3.52 -7.36
C PRO A 275 10.39 -3.39 -6.81
N GLU A 276 11.37 -2.99 -7.64
CA GLU A 276 12.76 -2.76 -7.24
C GLU A 276 12.93 -1.63 -6.21
N ASP A 277 11.94 -0.75 -6.07
CA ASP A 277 11.93 0.29 -5.05
C ASP A 277 11.63 -0.27 -3.64
N ILE A 278 11.27 -1.56 -3.54
CA ILE A 278 11.02 -2.28 -2.28
C ILE A 278 12.18 -3.25 -2.02
N ASN A 279 12.95 -2.96 -0.97
CA ASN A 279 14.03 -3.82 -0.50
C ASN A 279 13.67 -4.40 0.87
N PHE A 280 12.95 -5.52 0.86
CA PHE A 280 12.56 -6.27 2.06
C PHE A 280 13.43 -7.52 2.19
N ASP A 281 14.72 -7.34 2.47
CA ASP A 281 15.69 -8.44 2.57
C ASP A 281 15.85 -9.01 4.00
N ASN A 282 15.21 -8.40 5.02
CA ASN A 282 15.33 -8.82 6.40
C ASN A 282 14.21 -9.81 6.80
N PRO A 283 14.53 -11.09 7.08
CA PRO A 283 13.52 -12.08 7.45
C PRO A 283 12.96 -11.88 8.87
N ASP A 284 13.65 -11.11 9.71
CA ASP A 284 13.19 -10.82 11.06
C ASP A 284 12.08 -9.76 10.98
N ARG A 285 10.84 -10.20 10.72
CA ARG A 285 9.62 -9.36 10.82
C ARG A 285 9.40 -8.89 12.26
N CYS A 286 8.62 -7.83 12.44
CA CYS A 286 8.22 -7.30 13.75
C CYS A 286 6.78 -7.67 14.11
N ASP A 287 6.29 -8.79 13.58
CA ASP A 287 4.97 -9.30 13.91
C ASP A 287 4.86 -9.55 15.42
N PRO A 288 3.66 -9.46 16.02
CA PRO A 288 3.44 -9.80 17.42
C PRO A 288 3.91 -11.23 17.76
N ASP A 289 4.35 -11.44 19.00
CA ASP A 289 4.66 -12.78 19.51
C ASP A 289 3.35 -13.56 19.78
N PHE A 290 3.10 -14.59 18.97
CA PHE A 290 1.92 -15.45 19.10
C PHE A 290 2.19 -16.72 19.94
N LEU A 291 1.11 -17.30 20.47
CA LEU A 291 1.12 -18.61 21.10
C LEU A 291 1.39 -19.70 20.05
N GLU A 292 2.53 -20.36 20.18
CA GLU A 292 2.96 -21.44 19.29
C GLU A 292 2.72 -22.82 19.94
N CYS A 293 1.59 -23.44 19.63
CA CYS A 293 1.35 -24.84 19.96
C CYS A 293 1.93 -25.75 18.87
N THR A 294 2.89 -26.60 19.24
CA THR A 294 3.61 -27.49 18.29
C THR A 294 3.08 -28.92 18.24
N SER A 295 2.17 -29.27 19.15
CA SER A 295 1.49 -30.56 19.14
C SER A 295 0.47 -30.61 18.00
N ALA A 296 0.19 -31.82 17.49
CA ALA A 296 -0.86 -31.99 16.49
C ALA A 296 -2.23 -31.62 17.07
N SER A 297 -3.02 -30.88 16.30
CA SER A 297 -4.38 -30.45 16.62
C SER A 297 -5.40 -30.97 15.61
N GLY A 298 -6.69 -30.83 15.94
CA GLY A 298 -7.81 -31.01 15.03
C GLY A 298 -8.47 -32.39 15.03
N GLY A 299 -9.57 -32.47 14.26
CA GLY A 299 -10.36 -33.69 14.06
C GLY A 299 -11.36 -34.03 15.17
N GLY A 300 -11.46 -33.17 16.19
CA GLY A 300 -12.38 -33.29 17.31
C GLY A 300 -13.80 -32.77 17.03
N SER A 301 -14.65 -32.77 18.06
CA SER A 301 -15.98 -32.15 18.02
C SER A 301 -16.02 -30.87 18.87
N ALA A 302 -16.90 -29.93 18.53
CA ALA A 302 -17.21 -28.78 19.38
C ALA A 302 -17.49 -29.21 20.82
N PHE A 303 -16.77 -28.65 21.78
CA PHE A 303 -17.13 -28.71 23.20
C PHE A 303 -17.45 -27.33 23.78
N TYR A 304 -17.13 -26.27 23.04
CA TYR A 304 -17.57 -24.90 23.27
C TYR A 304 -18.04 -24.29 21.94
N SER A 305 -19.18 -23.59 21.96
CA SER A 305 -19.74 -22.90 20.79
C SER A 305 -20.58 -21.69 21.20
N GLU A 306 -20.44 -20.57 20.50
CA GLU A 306 -21.30 -19.38 20.61
C GLU A 306 -21.61 -18.81 19.22
N ASP A 307 -22.90 -18.73 18.87
CA ASP A 307 -23.43 -18.21 17.59
C ASP A 307 -24.31 -16.96 17.77
N PHE A 308 -24.44 -16.46 19.00
CA PHE A 308 -25.17 -15.27 19.40
C PHE A 308 -26.69 -15.25 19.10
N GLU A 309 -27.31 -16.33 18.59
CA GLU A 309 -28.71 -16.31 18.16
C GLU A 309 -29.71 -16.28 19.32
N ASP A 310 -29.40 -16.99 20.40
CA ASP A 310 -30.18 -17.04 21.65
C ASP A 310 -29.48 -16.29 22.81
N PHE A 311 -28.66 -15.29 22.48
CA PHE A 311 -27.78 -14.61 23.43
C PHE A 311 -28.52 -13.65 24.37
N SER A 312 -28.47 -13.91 25.67
CA SER A 312 -29.15 -13.08 26.68
C SER A 312 -28.41 -11.76 27.01
N GLY A 313 -27.23 -11.56 26.42
CA GLY A 313 -26.35 -10.42 26.62
C GLY A 313 -25.08 -10.78 27.40
N TYR A 314 -24.00 -10.05 27.14
CA TYR A 314 -22.64 -10.41 27.59
C TYR A 314 -22.55 -10.74 29.08
N ASN A 315 -23.00 -9.83 29.95
CA ASN A 315 -22.94 -10.05 31.40
C ASN A 315 -23.79 -11.25 31.87
N ALA A 316 -24.96 -11.46 31.25
CA ALA A 316 -25.87 -12.54 31.63
C ALA A 316 -25.30 -13.92 31.27
N GLU A 317 -24.56 -14.00 30.16
CA GLU A 317 -23.89 -15.21 29.69
C GLU A 317 -22.46 -15.36 30.26
N GLY A 318 -22.03 -14.46 31.15
CA GLY A 318 -20.74 -14.55 31.84
C GLY A 318 -19.54 -13.98 31.08
N TRP A 319 -19.78 -13.26 29.99
CA TRP A 319 -18.76 -12.54 29.23
C TRP A 319 -18.37 -11.23 29.92
N THR A 320 -17.13 -10.81 29.69
CA THR A 320 -16.65 -9.47 30.05
C THR A 320 -16.55 -8.62 28.79
N ASN A 321 -17.24 -7.49 28.77
CA ASN A 321 -17.15 -6.48 27.71
C ASN A 321 -16.80 -5.15 28.36
N VAL A 322 -15.59 -4.64 28.10
CA VAL A 322 -15.08 -3.47 28.81
C VAL A 322 -14.16 -2.63 27.94
N ASN A 323 -14.41 -1.33 27.94
CA ASN A 323 -13.51 -0.33 27.39
C ASN A 323 -12.51 0.12 28.46
N ILE A 324 -11.22 -0.18 28.26
CA ILE A 324 -10.14 0.15 29.21
C ILE A 324 -9.53 1.53 28.98
N SER A 325 -9.83 2.21 27.86
CA SER A 325 -9.45 3.61 27.63
C SER A 325 -10.42 4.62 28.28
N GLY A 326 -11.59 4.15 28.74
CA GLY A 326 -12.57 4.95 29.50
C GLY A 326 -13.62 5.65 28.64
N GLY A 327 -13.67 5.34 27.34
CA GLY A 327 -14.74 5.74 26.42
C GLY A 327 -16.03 4.93 26.61
N ASN A 328 -17.06 5.20 25.79
CA ASN A 328 -18.34 4.47 25.82
C ASN A 328 -18.47 3.43 24.70
N THR A 329 -17.47 3.35 23.81
CA THR A 329 -17.45 2.35 22.74
C THR A 329 -17.28 0.96 23.36
N GLU A 330 -18.22 0.06 23.10
CA GLU A 330 -18.24 -1.31 23.60
C GLU A 330 -18.76 -2.25 22.50
N TRP A 331 -18.54 -3.56 22.65
CA TRP A 331 -19.18 -4.54 21.78
C TRP A 331 -20.70 -4.54 22.01
N ILE A 332 -21.47 -4.69 20.94
CA ILE A 332 -22.92 -4.85 20.98
C ILE A 332 -23.33 -6.09 20.21
N ILE A 333 -24.58 -6.52 20.34
CA ILE A 333 -25.14 -7.57 19.48
C ILE A 333 -25.79 -6.90 18.28
N GLY A 334 -25.24 -7.16 17.10
CA GLY A 334 -25.82 -6.83 15.81
C GLY A 334 -26.78 -7.94 15.35
N SER A 335 -27.67 -7.61 14.42
CA SER A 335 -28.47 -8.62 13.75
C SER A 335 -28.85 -8.19 12.34
N PHE A 336 -28.68 -9.08 11.37
CA PHE A 336 -29.05 -8.86 9.98
C PHE A 336 -29.52 -10.16 9.33
N SER A 337 -30.58 -10.09 8.52
CA SER A 337 -31.14 -11.25 7.81
C SER A 337 -31.51 -12.46 8.69
N GLY A 338 -31.71 -12.24 10.00
CA GLY A 338 -32.02 -13.30 10.97
C GLY A 338 -30.81 -14.09 11.45
N SER A 339 -29.60 -13.55 11.28
CA SER A 339 -28.40 -13.95 12.02
C SER A 339 -27.98 -12.84 12.98
N SER A 340 -27.48 -13.22 14.15
CA SER A 340 -27.02 -12.36 15.23
C SER A 340 -25.52 -12.54 15.43
N TYR A 341 -24.81 -11.49 15.84
CA TYR A 341 -23.34 -11.54 15.94
C TYR A 341 -22.83 -10.46 16.90
N ALA A 342 -21.63 -10.68 17.45
CA ALA A 342 -20.92 -9.64 18.20
C ALA A 342 -20.40 -8.57 17.24
N GLN A 343 -20.55 -7.30 17.59
CA GLN A 343 -20.21 -6.18 16.72
C GLN A 343 -19.52 -5.05 17.49
N ILE A 344 -18.49 -4.43 16.88
CA ILE A 344 -17.87 -3.20 17.36
C ILE A 344 -17.46 -2.27 16.21
N SER A 345 -17.42 -0.96 16.46
CA SER A 345 -16.83 0.06 15.59
C SER A 345 -16.55 1.33 16.39
N GLY A 346 -15.42 1.97 16.11
CA GLY A 346 -15.06 3.27 16.68
C GLY A 346 -15.64 4.49 15.96
N PHE A 347 -16.30 4.30 14.82
CA PHE A 347 -16.74 5.38 13.94
C PHE A 347 -17.74 6.32 14.62
N ASN A 348 -17.48 7.64 14.58
CA ASN A 348 -18.28 8.68 15.26
C ASN A 348 -18.39 8.51 16.78
N SER A 349 -17.45 7.81 17.41
CA SER A 349 -17.38 7.72 18.88
C SER A 349 -16.92 9.04 19.51
N GLY A 350 -16.07 9.80 18.81
CA GLY A 350 -15.34 10.94 19.36
C GLY A 350 -14.27 10.55 20.39
N ASP A 351 -13.93 9.26 20.50
CA ASP A 351 -12.93 8.74 21.42
C ASP A 351 -11.54 8.73 20.72
N ASP A 352 -10.57 9.46 21.28
CA ASP A 352 -9.18 9.51 20.76
C ASP A 352 -8.45 8.16 20.85
N GLU A 353 -8.89 7.28 21.76
CA GLU A 353 -8.34 5.93 21.99
C GLU A 353 -9.48 4.99 22.39
N ILE A 354 -9.56 3.83 21.73
CA ILE A 354 -10.64 2.85 21.90
C ILE A 354 -10.02 1.48 22.10
N ASN A 355 -9.81 1.11 23.36
CA ASN A 355 -9.25 -0.18 23.72
C ASN A 355 -10.33 -1.03 24.40
N VAL A 356 -10.96 -1.94 23.66
CA VAL A 356 -12.15 -2.67 24.13
C VAL A 356 -11.92 -4.18 24.10
N TRP A 357 -12.06 -4.80 25.26
CA TRP A 357 -11.98 -6.24 25.43
C TRP A 357 -13.37 -6.86 25.42
N LEU A 358 -13.57 -7.90 24.61
CA LEU A 358 -14.64 -8.86 24.73
C LEU A 358 -14.06 -10.24 25.08
N VAL A 359 -14.26 -10.68 26.31
CA VAL A 359 -13.67 -11.91 26.86
C VAL A 359 -14.75 -12.95 27.13
N THR A 360 -14.52 -14.17 26.65
CA THR A 360 -15.41 -15.31 26.86
C THR A 360 -15.55 -15.67 28.34
N PRO A 361 -16.62 -16.39 28.72
CA PRO A 361 -16.65 -17.13 29.98
C PRO A 361 -15.51 -18.16 30.04
N THR A 362 -15.35 -18.78 31.21
CA THR A 362 -14.35 -19.84 31.41
C THR A 362 -14.65 -21.04 30.51
N ILE A 363 -13.65 -21.50 29.78
CA ILE A 363 -13.68 -22.70 28.95
C ILE A 363 -12.70 -23.71 29.53
N ASN A 364 -13.18 -24.90 29.90
CA ASN A 364 -12.33 -25.94 30.47
C ASN A 364 -11.79 -26.86 29.37
N MET A 365 -10.46 -26.96 29.26
CA MET A 365 -9.74 -27.71 28.23
C MET A 365 -9.39 -29.14 28.66
N ASP A 366 -9.50 -29.48 29.95
CA ASP A 366 -9.06 -30.77 30.50
C ASP A 366 -9.87 -31.98 29.99
N GLY A 367 -11.02 -31.73 29.36
CA GLY A 367 -11.92 -32.76 28.85
C GLY A 367 -11.54 -33.31 27.48
N THR A 368 -10.64 -32.64 26.76
CA THR A 368 -10.30 -32.95 25.36
C THR A 368 -8.78 -32.93 25.15
N THR A 369 -8.36 -33.21 23.92
CA THR A 369 -7.00 -32.93 23.44
C THR A 369 -7.02 -32.44 22.00
N ALA A 370 -5.90 -31.90 21.51
CA ALA A 370 -5.71 -31.50 20.12
C ALA A 370 -6.71 -30.41 19.70
N GLU A 371 -6.86 -29.40 20.56
CA GLU A 371 -7.87 -28.38 20.44
C GLU A 371 -7.57 -27.34 19.36
N GLU A 372 -8.63 -26.87 18.71
CA GLU A 372 -8.58 -25.82 17.70
C GLU A 372 -9.70 -24.80 17.92
N LEU A 373 -9.35 -23.52 17.84
CA LEU A 373 -10.29 -22.40 17.80
C LEU A 373 -10.58 -22.01 16.35
N SER A 374 -11.86 -21.81 16.03
CA SER A 374 -12.31 -21.17 14.80
C SER A 374 -13.46 -20.22 15.07
N PHE A 375 -13.61 -19.20 14.22
CA PHE A 375 -14.71 -18.24 14.26
C PHE A 375 -14.84 -17.56 12.90
N ASP A 376 -15.96 -16.88 12.65
CA ASP A 376 -16.15 -16.09 11.44
C ASP A 376 -15.99 -14.59 11.74
N VAL A 377 -15.37 -13.86 10.82
CA VAL A 377 -15.25 -12.40 10.88
C VAL A 377 -15.80 -11.76 9.63
N GLN A 378 -16.59 -10.70 9.79
CA GLN A 378 -16.91 -9.77 8.72
C GLN A 378 -16.28 -8.41 9.00
N THR A 379 -15.35 -8.01 8.14
CA THR A 379 -14.68 -6.71 8.18
C THR A 379 -15.41 -5.72 7.27
N ASN A 380 -15.70 -4.52 7.78
CA ASN A 380 -16.54 -3.53 7.09
C ASN A 380 -15.95 -2.13 7.31
N PHE A 381 -16.06 -1.26 6.29
CA PHE A 381 -15.51 0.09 6.33
C PHE A 381 -14.04 0.07 6.80
N ASP A 382 -13.25 -0.79 6.18
CA ASP A 382 -11.89 -1.11 6.62
C ASP A 382 -10.95 0.08 6.41
N ASN A 383 -10.43 0.61 7.51
CA ASN A 383 -9.40 1.66 7.52
C ASN A 383 -8.28 1.34 8.51
N GLY A 384 -8.15 0.08 8.91
CA GLY A 384 -7.13 -0.35 9.87
C GLY A 384 -7.35 -1.77 10.37
N ASN A 385 -6.26 -2.51 10.52
CA ASN A 385 -6.26 -3.83 11.13
C ASN A 385 -6.12 -3.70 12.65
N ILE A 386 -7.25 -3.59 13.34
CA ILE A 386 -7.31 -3.22 14.77
C ILE A 386 -8.07 -4.23 15.64
N LEU A 387 -8.25 -5.45 15.13
CA LEU A 387 -8.80 -6.57 15.90
C LEU A 387 -7.71 -7.61 16.14
N SER A 388 -7.50 -7.96 17.41
CA SER A 388 -6.56 -9.00 17.83
C SER A 388 -7.28 -10.03 18.69
N VAL A 389 -6.81 -11.29 18.64
CA VAL A 389 -7.35 -12.37 19.48
C VAL A 389 -6.28 -12.85 20.44
N PHE A 390 -6.65 -13.04 21.70
CA PHE A 390 -5.77 -13.47 22.77
C PHE A 390 -6.36 -14.63 23.55
N VAL A 391 -5.51 -15.33 24.29
CA VAL A 391 -5.89 -16.31 25.30
C VAL A 391 -5.26 -15.99 26.65
N SER A 392 -5.97 -16.30 27.73
CA SER A 392 -5.48 -16.19 29.10
C SER A 392 -5.94 -17.38 29.95
N GLN A 393 -5.04 -17.86 30.82
CA GLN A 393 -5.31 -18.89 31.85
C GLN A 393 -5.51 -18.29 33.25
N ASP A 394 -5.28 -16.98 33.43
CA ASP A 394 -5.31 -16.30 34.72
C ASP A 394 -6.30 -15.11 34.77
N PHE A 395 -7.08 -14.91 33.70
CA PHE A 395 -8.12 -13.90 33.65
C PHE A 395 -9.15 -14.08 34.78
N ALA A 396 -9.40 -13.00 35.52
CA ALA A 396 -10.28 -12.98 36.69
C ALA A 396 -11.25 -11.79 36.70
N GLY A 397 -11.75 -11.39 35.51
CA GLY A 397 -12.78 -10.36 35.34
C GLY A 397 -12.24 -8.95 35.06
N ASP A 398 -10.93 -8.71 35.16
CA ASP A 398 -10.28 -7.45 34.76
C ASP A 398 -9.15 -7.77 33.77
N PRO A 399 -9.31 -7.42 32.47
CA PRO A 399 -8.35 -7.76 31.43
C PRO A 399 -7.00 -7.06 31.61
N THR A 400 -6.93 -5.97 32.38
CA THR A 400 -5.66 -5.24 32.63
C THR A 400 -4.76 -5.94 33.64
N THR A 401 -5.29 -6.93 34.36
CA THR A 401 -4.56 -7.69 35.39
C THR A 401 -4.19 -9.10 34.96
N ALA A 402 -4.70 -9.55 33.82
CA ALA A 402 -4.47 -10.88 33.27
C ALA A 402 -3.20 -10.92 32.40
N THR A 403 -2.65 -12.11 32.24
CA THR A 403 -1.61 -12.40 31.27
C THR A 403 -2.25 -12.85 29.97
N TRP A 404 -2.01 -12.12 28.88
CA TRP A 404 -2.54 -12.42 27.56
C TRP A 404 -1.43 -12.93 26.64
N GLN A 405 -1.72 -14.02 25.93
CA GLN A 405 -0.89 -14.50 24.82
C GLN A 405 -1.68 -14.28 23.53
N ALA A 406 -1.07 -13.62 22.54
CA ALA A 406 -1.72 -13.42 21.25
C ALA A 406 -1.93 -14.76 20.57
N LEU A 407 -3.09 -14.94 19.95
CA LEU A 407 -3.38 -16.10 19.11
C LEU A 407 -3.11 -15.73 17.65
N ASP A 408 -2.48 -16.64 16.90
CA ASP A 408 -2.22 -16.46 15.47
C ASP A 408 -3.50 -16.62 14.65
N ALA A 409 -4.41 -15.65 14.81
CA ALA A 409 -5.67 -15.57 14.10
C ALA A 409 -5.54 -14.55 12.95
N THR A 410 -5.62 -15.02 11.71
CA THR A 410 -5.60 -14.15 10.53
C THR A 410 -6.94 -13.44 10.37
N ILE A 411 -7.02 -12.19 10.83
CA ILE A 411 -8.22 -11.36 10.66
C ILE A 411 -8.31 -10.94 9.18
N PRO A 412 -9.44 -11.19 8.50
CA PRO A 412 -9.60 -10.82 7.09
C PRO A 412 -9.69 -9.31 6.93
N SER A 413 -9.15 -8.78 5.84
CA SER A 413 -9.42 -7.41 5.39
C SER A 413 -10.84 -7.30 4.80
N GLY A 414 -11.37 -6.08 4.81
CA GLY A 414 -12.68 -5.75 4.26
C GLY A 414 -12.61 -4.60 3.25
N PRO A 415 -13.72 -4.25 2.60
CA PRO A 415 -13.76 -3.09 1.73
C PRO A 415 -13.65 -1.80 2.56
N SER A 416 -12.91 -0.81 2.05
CA SER A 416 -12.78 0.52 2.65
C SER A 416 -14.11 1.26 2.78
N SER A 417 -15.10 0.90 1.94
CA SER A 417 -16.47 1.39 2.04
C SER A 417 -17.49 0.26 2.00
N GLY A 418 -18.49 0.34 2.88
CA GLY A 418 -19.60 -0.61 2.91
C GLY A 418 -19.32 -1.86 3.74
N PHE A 419 -19.99 -2.96 3.39
CA PHE A 419 -19.98 -4.21 4.15
C PHE A 419 -19.25 -5.32 3.37
N GLY A 420 -18.37 -6.04 4.04
CA GLY A 420 -17.68 -7.21 3.50
C GLY A 420 -18.55 -8.47 3.52
N SER A 421 -17.92 -9.64 3.46
CA SER A 421 -18.57 -10.94 3.70
C SER A 421 -17.95 -11.61 4.92
N PHE A 422 -18.70 -12.48 5.61
CA PHE A 422 -18.12 -13.33 6.64
C PHE A 422 -17.08 -14.27 6.02
N ALA A 423 -15.88 -14.27 6.58
CA ALA A 423 -14.80 -15.17 6.23
C ALA A 423 -14.39 -15.98 7.48
N PRO A 424 -14.08 -17.27 7.32
CA PRO A 424 -13.63 -18.10 8.44
C PRO A 424 -12.22 -17.71 8.85
N VAL A 425 -11.98 -17.71 10.17
CA VAL A 425 -10.69 -17.53 10.82
C VAL A 425 -10.34 -18.79 11.60
N GLY A 426 -9.08 -19.21 11.48
CA GLY A 426 -8.57 -20.47 12.03
C GLY A 426 -8.59 -21.62 11.01
N PRO A 427 -8.32 -22.87 11.45
CA PRO A 427 -8.16 -23.27 12.85
C PRO A 427 -6.88 -22.71 13.50
N VAL A 428 -7.01 -22.16 14.70
CA VAL A 428 -5.87 -21.77 15.56
C VAL A 428 -5.58 -22.90 16.53
N ASN A 429 -4.34 -23.39 16.54
CA ASN A 429 -3.93 -24.51 17.39
C ASN A 429 -3.84 -24.09 18.87
N LEU A 430 -4.64 -24.73 19.73
CA LEU A 430 -4.66 -24.52 21.18
C LEU A 430 -4.15 -25.74 21.98
N SER A 431 -3.63 -26.76 21.30
CA SER A 431 -3.28 -28.08 21.87
C SER A 431 -2.20 -28.08 22.97
N CYS A 432 -1.55 -26.95 23.21
CA CYS A 432 -0.55 -26.77 24.26
C CYS A 432 -1.12 -26.16 25.55
N LEU A 433 -2.38 -25.75 25.55
CA LEU A 433 -3.09 -25.20 26.69
C LEU A 433 -3.81 -26.32 27.47
N ASP A 434 -3.96 -26.10 28.77
CA ASP A 434 -4.64 -27.00 29.71
C ASP A 434 -5.47 -26.20 30.73
N GLY A 435 -6.30 -26.88 31.52
CA GLY A 435 -7.10 -26.25 32.55
C GLY A 435 -8.16 -25.29 32.03
N ASP A 436 -8.40 -24.22 32.78
CA ASP A 436 -9.40 -23.20 32.47
C ASP A 436 -8.75 -22.07 31.65
N ILE A 437 -9.34 -21.76 30.49
CA ILE A 437 -8.91 -20.68 29.60
C ILE A 437 -10.03 -19.67 29.34
N HIS A 438 -9.64 -18.52 28.81
CA HIS A 438 -10.51 -17.47 28.28
C HIS A 438 -9.97 -16.97 26.95
N ILE A 439 -10.86 -16.77 25.96
CA ILE A 439 -10.52 -16.12 24.69
C ILE A 439 -10.93 -14.64 24.78
N GLY A 440 -10.02 -13.75 24.39
CA GLY A 440 -10.25 -12.31 24.37
C GLY A 440 -10.17 -11.76 22.95
N PHE A 441 -11.24 -11.12 22.49
CA PHE A 441 -11.25 -10.30 21.28
C PHE A 441 -10.99 -8.86 21.68
N PHE A 442 -9.87 -8.30 21.23
CA PHE A 442 -9.42 -6.97 21.61
C PHE A 442 -9.46 -6.04 20.41
N TYR A 443 -10.19 -4.94 20.55
CA TYR A 443 -10.32 -3.88 19.55
C TYR A 443 -9.48 -2.68 19.97
N GLU A 444 -8.56 -2.23 19.11
CA GLU A 444 -7.58 -1.15 19.34
C GLU A 444 -7.75 0.00 18.33
N GLY A 445 -8.84 0.75 18.46
CA GLY A 445 -9.20 1.82 17.51
C GLY A 445 -8.98 3.24 18.03
N SER A 446 -9.35 4.20 17.17
CA SER A 446 -9.45 5.63 17.49
C SER A 446 -10.36 6.31 16.47
N ASP A 447 -11.08 7.37 16.85
CA ASP A 447 -11.89 8.17 15.93
C ASP A 447 -11.20 9.52 15.67
N PRO A 448 -10.93 9.92 14.41
CA PRO A 448 -11.42 9.33 13.16
C PRO A 448 -10.52 8.26 12.52
N ASN A 449 -9.32 8.01 13.06
CA ASN A 449 -8.25 7.36 12.30
C ASN A 449 -8.47 5.86 12.05
N ALA A 450 -8.80 5.08 13.07
CA ALA A 450 -8.89 3.61 12.99
C ALA A 450 -10.23 3.13 13.56
N THR A 451 -11.22 2.99 12.68
CA THR A 451 -12.63 2.80 13.03
C THR A 451 -13.29 1.58 12.39
N THR A 452 -12.51 0.73 11.71
CA THR A 452 -12.93 -0.51 11.07
C THR A 452 -13.98 -1.23 11.88
N ARG A 453 -15.09 -1.60 11.22
CA ARG A 453 -16.19 -2.27 11.89
C ARG A 453 -16.06 -3.78 11.74
N TYR A 454 -15.89 -4.47 12.86
CA TYR A 454 -15.82 -5.93 12.91
C TYR A 454 -17.12 -6.53 13.42
N HIS A 455 -17.55 -7.60 12.76
CA HIS A 455 -18.54 -8.52 13.29
C HIS A 455 -17.85 -9.86 13.52
N VAL A 456 -18.08 -10.48 14.69
CA VAL A 456 -17.53 -11.78 15.08
C VAL A 456 -18.69 -12.72 15.35
N ASP A 457 -18.62 -13.92 14.79
CA ASP A 457 -19.69 -14.92 14.85
C ASP A 457 -19.13 -16.35 14.88
N ASN A 458 -19.97 -17.35 15.16
CA ASN A 458 -19.68 -18.79 15.10
C ASN A 458 -18.38 -19.20 15.82
N ILE A 459 -18.18 -18.72 17.05
CA ILE A 459 -17.00 -19.03 17.84
C ILE A 459 -17.07 -20.48 18.30
N GLU A 460 -16.11 -21.30 17.91
CA GLU A 460 -16.08 -22.73 18.21
C GLU A 460 -14.70 -23.14 18.72
N ILE A 461 -14.67 -23.96 19.78
CA ILE A 461 -13.48 -24.74 20.16
C ILE A 461 -13.81 -26.22 20.06
N THR A 462 -13.02 -26.91 19.24
CA THR A 462 -13.13 -28.36 19.01
C THR A 462 -12.03 -29.11 19.73
N GLY A 463 -12.27 -30.38 20.07
CA GLY A 463 -11.29 -31.25 20.72
C GLY A 463 -11.68 -32.73 20.68
N ASN A 464 -10.69 -33.62 20.81
CA ASN A 464 -10.83 -35.09 20.70
C ASN A 464 -11.19 -35.80 22.01
#